data_AF-A0A1H0DCN7-F1
#
_entry.id   AF-A0A1H0DCN7-F1
#
_cell.length_a   1.000
_cell.length_b   1.000
_cell.length_c   1.000
_cell.angle_alpha   90.00
_cell.angle_beta   90.00
_cell.angle_gamma   90.00
#
_symmetry.space_group_name_H-M   'P 1'
#
loop_
_entity.id
_entity.type
_entity.pdbx_description
1 polymer ?
#
loop_
_entity_poly.entity_id
_entity_poly.type
_entity_poly.pdbx_seq_one_letter_code
_entity_poly.pdbx_strand_id
1 'polypeptide(L)'
;MPETASLRLKPVIEFARTEAERRGDRRIGTDHLLLALLVDPTDDPARALGVSLAQGRAALDSLDREALASIGVRLDAPLESPLTRGHRRLPLNSSARAAVAGAKRHADSERKGRRVAPRHLLLSLLTARHPDPAADLLAALGLQAPAVRERLVAQ
;
A
#
# COMPACT_ATOMS: atom_id res chain seq x y z
N MET A 1 24.60 -16.59 -3.43
CA MET A 1 23.39 -15.79 -3.77
C MET A 1 22.46 -15.91 -2.57
N PRO A 2 22.16 -14.85 -1.80
CA PRO A 2 21.15 -15.00 -0.77
C PRO A 2 19.83 -15.24 -1.50
N GLU A 3 19.22 -16.37 -1.22
CA GLU A 3 17.87 -16.71 -1.62
C GLU A 3 16.96 -15.60 -1.10
N THR A 4 16.53 -14.67 -1.98
CA THR A 4 15.54 -13.64 -1.65
C THR A 4 14.34 -14.37 -1.09
N ALA A 5 14.23 -14.40 0.24
CA ALA A 5 13.23 -15.18 0.93
C ALA A 5 11.88 -14.80 0.33
N SER A 6 11.21 -15.77 -0.27
CA SER A 6 9.90 -15.60 -0.88
C SER A 6 8.90 -15.19 0.21
N LEU A 7 8.87 -13.91 0.56
CA LEU A 7 7.99 -13.34 1.56
C LEU A 7 6.56 -13.60 1.11
N ARG A 8 5.75 -14.14 2.02
CA ARG A 8 4.32 -14.38 1.74
C ARG A 8 3.58 -13.06 1.90
N LEU A 9 2.44 -12.90 1.23
CA LEU A 9 1.59 -11.72 1.44
C LEU A 9 0.96 -11.63 2.84
N LYS A 10 1.03 -12.69 3.66
CA LYS A 10 0.39 -12.72 4.98
C LYS A 10 0.88 -11.58 5.90
N PRO A 11 2.20 -11.42 6.17
CA PRO A 11 2.72 -10.28 6.93
C PRO A 11 2.30 -8.92 6.36
N VAL A 12 2.32 -8.76 5.02
CA VAL A 12 1.91 -7.52 4.36
C VAL A 12 0.44 -7.20 4.65
N ILE A 13 -0.45 -8.20 4.55
CA ILE A 13 -1.88 -8.01 4.84
C ILE A 13 -2.11 -7.75 6.34
N GLU A 14 -1.34 -8.37 7.22
CA GLU A 14 -1.42 -8.12 8.67
C GLU A 14 -1.00 -6.70 9.02
N PHE A 15 0.07 -6.18 8.40
CA PHE A 15 0.47 -4.80 8.59
C PHE A 15 -0.53 -3.82 7.97
N ALA A 16 -1.06 -4.11 6.78
CA ALA A 16 -2.11 -3.29 6.17
C ALA A 16 -3.36 -3.20 7.06
N ARG A 17 -3.66 -4.26 7.83
CA ARG A 17 -4.70 -4.22 8.87
C ARG A 17 -4.34 -3.23 9.98
N THR A 18 -3.11 -3.29 10.49
CA THR A 18 -2.65 -2.34 11.53
C THR A 18 -2.72 -0.90 11.04
N GLU A 19 -2.39 -0.63 9.77
CA GLU A 19 -2.51 0.71 9.21
C GLU A 19 -3.97 1.16 9.08
N ALA A 20 -4.87 0.27 8.64
CA ALA A 20 -6.31 0.54 8.61
C ALA A 20 -6.86 0.83 10.02
N GLU A 21 -6.45 0.04 11.01
CA GLU A 21 -6.82 0.26 12.42
C GLU A 21 -6.30 1.61 12.94
N ARG A 22 -5.05 1.98 12.60
CA ARG A 22 -4.45 3.28 12.94
C ARG A 22 -5.20 4.46 12.33
N ARG A 23 -5.80 4.29 11.15
CA ARG A 23 -6.61 5.34 10.50
C ARG A 23 -8.08 5.29 10.91
N GLY A 24 -8.49 4.34 11.74
CA GLY A 24 -9.89 4.15 12.13
C GLY A 24 -10.76 3.56 11.02
N ASP A 25 -10.16 2.99 9.97
CA ASP A 25 -10.86 2.44 8.83
C ASP A 25 -11.52 1.10 9.12
N ARG A 26 -12.71 0.91 8.54
CA ARG A 26 -13.51 -0.32 8.72
C ARG A 26 -13.12 -1.43 7.75
N ARG A 27 -12.24 -1.14 6.79
CA ARG A 27 -11.79 -2.06 5.73
C ARG A 27 -10.34 -1.76 5.36
N ILE A 28 -9.63 -2.79 4.92
CA ILE A 28 -8.29 -2.64 4.38
C ILE A 28 -8.40 -2.15 2.92
N GLY A 29 -7.85 -0.97 2.63
CA GLY A 29 -7.79 -0.34 1.32
C GLY A 29 -6.48 -0.62 0.58
N THR A 30 -6.36 -0.08 -0.64
CA THR A 30 -5.18 -0.23 -1.50
C THR A 30 -3.99 0.59 -0.98
N ASP A 31 -4.25 1.76 -0.42
CA ASP A 31 -3.31 2.62 0.32
C ASP A 31 -2.71 1.90 1.53
N HIS A 32 -3.51 1.19 2.32
CA HIS A 32 -3.01 0.38 3.44
C HIS A 32 -2.08 -0.74 2.95
N LEU A 33 -2.43 -1.40 1.85
CA LEU A 33 -1.57 -2.40 1.22
C LEU A 33 -0.27 -1.76 0.70
N LEU A 34 -0.33 -0.55 0.14
CA LEU A 34 0.84 0.17 -0.35
C LEU A 34 1.77 0.59 0.81
N LEU A 35 1.23 1.11 1.90
CA LEU A 35 2.01 1.43 3.10
C LEU A 35 2.63 0.17 3.73
N ALA A 36 1.93 -0.96 3.70
CA ALA A 36 2.46 -2.23 4.21
C ALA A 36 3.67 -2.75 3.42
N LEU A 37 3.85 -2.31 2.17
CA LEU A 37 5.04 -2.63 1.37
C LEU A 37 6.26 -1.78 1.74
N LEU A 38 6.10 -0.75 2.58
CA LEU A 38 7.17 0.16 3.03
C LEU A 38 7.72 -0.19 4.42
N VAL A 39 7.24 -1.27 5.04
CA VAL A 39 7.57 -1.66 6.42
C VAL A 39 9.03 -2.06 6.54
N ASP A 40 9.47 -2.94 5.63
CA ASP A 40 10.86 -3.34 5.53
C ASP A 40 11.50 -2.53 4.39
N PRO A 41 12.39 -1.57 4.68
CA PRO A 41 13.05 -0.76 3.65
C PRO A 41 14.03 -1.58 2.78
N THR A 42 14.36 -2.81 3.18
CA THR A 42 15.26 -3.68 2.42
C THR A 42 14.54 -4.51 1.35
N ASP A 43 13.21 -4.63 1.44
CA ASP A 43 12.40 -5.37 0.48
C ASP A 43 12.32 -4.67 -0.90
N ASP A 44 12.26 -5.47 -1.98
CA ASP A 44 12.23 -4.96 -3.36
C ASP A 44 11.16 -3.86 -3.61
N PRO A 45 9.92 -3.99 -3.10
CA PRO A 45 8.90 -2.95 -3.25
C PRO A 45 9.27 -1.63 -2.58
N ALA A 46 9.83 -1.66 -1.37
CA ALA A 46 10.20 -0.46 -0.63
C ALA A 46 11.34 0.27 -1.36
N ARG A 47 12.37 -0.48 -1.80
CA ARG A 47 13.47 0.04 -2.62
C ARG A 47 12.97 0.61 -3.96
N ALA A 48 12.02 -0.07 -4.61
CA ALA A 48 11.43 0.38 -5.87
C ALA A 48 10.61 1.65 -5.71
N LEU A 49 9.87 1.79 -4.59
CA LEU A 49 9.10 3.01 -4.29
C LEU A 49 10.05 4.16 -3.93
N GLY A 50 11.12 3.90 -3.18
CA GLY A 50 12.14 4.90 -2.86
C GLY A 50 11.67 5.95 -1.85
N VAL A 51 10.67 5.61 -1.04
CA VAL A 51 10.13 6.45 0.03
C VAL A 51 10.04 5.64 1.31
N SER A 52 10.06 6.31 2.45
CA SER A 52 9.85 5.69 3.75
C SER A 52 8.35 5.55 4.09
N LEU A 53 8.02 4.62 4.98
CA LEU A 53 6.68 4.50 5.56
C LEU A 53 6.19 5.82 6.18
N ALA A 54 7.08 6.57 6.84
CA ALA A 54 6.76 7.88 7.43
C ALA A 54 6.33 8.90 6.38
N GLN A 55 7.03 8.97 5.23
CA GLN A 55 6.64 9.83 4.11
C GLN A 55 5.28 9.39 3.53
N GLY A 56 5.06 8.09 3.37
CA GLY A 56 3.76 7.57 2.91
C GLY A 56 2.60 7.95 3.83
N ARG A 57 2.78 7.80 5.14
CA ARG A 57 1.76 8.21 6.14
C ARG A 57 1.50 9.71 6.10
N ALA A 58 2.55 10.54 6.07
CA ALA A 58 2.42 11.99 6.01
C ALA A 58 1.71 12.46 4.72
N ALA A 59 1.94 11.80 3.59
CA ALA A 59 1.25 12.09 2.34
C ALA A 59 -0.25 11.79 2.42
N LEU A 60 -0.65 10.64 2.98
CA LEU A 60 -2.08 10.35 3.21
C LEU A 60 -2.73 11.35 4.17
N ASP A 61 -2.02 11.76 5.23
CA ASP A 61 -2.56 12.74 6.18
C ASP A 61 -2.71 14.13 5.55
N SER A 62 -1.89 14.47 4.55
CA SER A 62 -2.04 15.69 3.75
C SER A 62 -3.21 15.59 2.77
N LEU A 63 -3.38 14.46 2.09
CA LEU A 63 -4.53 14.21 1.22
C LEU A 63 -5.86 14.33 1.96
N ASP A 64 -5.96 13.78 3.18
CA ASP A 64 -7.17 13.91 4.00
C ASP A 64 -7.45 15.38 4.39
N ARG A 65 -6.41 16.13 4.78
CA ARG A 65 -6.52 17.56 5.10
C ARG A 65 -6.96 18.38 3.88
N GLU A 66 -6.43 18.08 2.70
CA GLU A 66 -6.81 18.73 1.45
C GLU A 66 -8.26 18.40 1.06
N ALA A 67 -8.67 17.13 1.18
CA ALA A 67 -10.04 16.70 0.92
C ALA A 67 -11.04 17.40 1.85
N LEU A 68 -10.74 17.49 3.15
CA LEU A 68 -11.58 18.22 4.11
C LEU A 68 -11.60 19.73 3.83
N ALA A 69 -10.45 20.33 3.50
CA ALA A 69 -10.38 21.75 3.16
C ALA A 69 -11.21 22.07 1.91
N SER A 70 -11.31 21.14 0.95
CA SER A 70 -12.13 21.31 -0.26
C SER A 70 -13.63 21.48 0.02
N ILE A 71 -14.11 21.00 1.17
CA ILE A 71 -15.49 21.19 1.65
C ILE A 71 -15.60 22.24 2.77
N GLY A 72 -14.54 23.04 2.97
CA GLY A 72 -14.51 24.13 3.96
C GLY A 72 -14.17 23.69 5.39
N VAL A 73 -13.75 22.45 5.62
CA VAL A 73 -13.35 21.96 6.95
C VAL A 73 -11.83 22.06 7.09
N ARG A 74 -11.36 22.88 8.04
CA ARG A 74 -9.93 23.00 8.37
C ARG A 74 -9.66 22.33 9.70
N LEU A 75 -8.64 21.48 9.73
CA LEU A 75 -8.18 20.81 10.94
C LEU A 75 -6.92 21.52 11.43
N ASP A 76 -6.99 22.06 12.64
CA ASP A 76 -5.88 22.79 13.26
C ASP A 76 -4.94 21.86 14.03
N ALA A 77 -5.30 20.58 14.14
CA ALA A 77 -4.54 19.54 14.81
C ALA A 77 -4.53 18.25 13.97
N PRO A 78 -3.52 17.37 14.14
CA PRO A 78 -3.54 16.05 13.53
C PRO A 78 -4.78 15.25 13.92
N LEU A 79 -5.32 14.46 13.00
CA LEU A 79 -6.36 13.49 13.31
C LEU A 79 -5.79 12.44 14.26
N GLU A 80 -6.27 12.42 15.50
CA GLU A 80 -5.92 11.36 16.44
C GLU A 80 -6.52 10.03 15.97
N SER A 81 -5.72 8.97 16.05
CA SER A 81 -6.21 7.61 15.82
C SER A 81 -7.28 7.30 16.86
N PRO A 82 -8.49 6.87 16.47
CA PRO A 82 -9.51 6.49 17.44
C PRO A 82 -8.98 5.41 18.39
N LEU A 83 -9.35 5.49 19.68
CA LEU A 83 -9.13 4.39 20.63
C LEU A 83 -9.86 3.15 20.10
N THR A 84 -9.12 2.19 19.55
CA THR A 84 -9.70 1.04 18.87
C THR A 84 -10.39 0.12 19.88
N ARG A 85 -11.73 0.00 19.78
CA ARG A 85 -12.50 -1.02 20.51
C ARG A 85 -12.32 -2.39 19.84
N GLY A 86 -11.22 -3.06 20.18
CA GLY A 86 -11.01 -4.48 19.95
C GLY A 86 -10.53 -4.88 18.54
N HIS A 87 -9.74 -5.96 18.50
CA HIS A 87 -9.15 -6.57 17.30
C HIS A 87 -10.20 -7.24 16.38
N ARG A 88 -11.09 -6.46 15.77
CA ARG A 88 -11.96 -6.99 14.70
C ARG A 88 -11.11 -7.28 13.46
N ARG A 89 -11.24 -8.49 12.90
CA ARG A 89 -10.70 -8.79 11.56
C ARG A 89 -11.31 -7.85 10.53
N LEU A 90 -10.55 -6.86 10.08
CA LEU A 90 -10.97 -5.96 9.01
C LEU A 90 -10.92 -6.68 7.66
N PRO A 91 -12.03 -6.71 6.89
CA PRO A 91 -12.02 -7.28 5.55
C PRO A 91 -11.34 -6.32 4.55
N LEU A 92 -10.78 -6.87 3.48
CA LEU A 92 -10.36 -6.09 2.31
C LEU A 92 -11.58 -5.46 1.63
N ASN A 93 -11.45 -4.20 1.19
CA ASN A 93 -12.41 -3.61 0.25
C ASN A 93 -12.30 -4.26 -1.15
N SER A 94 -13.15 -3.84 -2.10
CA SER A 94 -13.18 -4.39 -3.46
C SER A 94 -11.87 -4.18 -4.21
N SER A 95 -11.32 -2.96 -4.20
CA SER A 95 -10.08 -2.62 -4.91
C SER A 95 -8.86 -3.34 -4.33
N ALA A 96 -8.73 -3.39 -3.00
CA ALA A 96 -7.66 -4.11 -2.30
C ALA A 96 -7.75 -5.62 -2.58
N ARG A 97 -8.96 -6.19 -2.60
CA ARG A 97 -9.17 -7.60 -3.00
C ARG A 97 -8.76 -7.84 -4.46
N ALA A 98 -9.12 -6.92 -5.36
CA ALA A 98 -8.71 -6.99 -6.76
C ALA A 98 -7.17 -6.90 -6.91
N ALA A 99 -6.52 -6.04 -6.13
CA ALA A 99 -5.06 -5.91 -6.11
C ALA A 99 -4.39 -7.21 -5.64
N VAL A 100 -4.85 -7.82 -4.55
CA VAL A 100 -4.34 -9.12 -4.07
C VAL A 100 -4.57 -10.23 -5.10
N ALA A 101 -5.74 -10.27 -5.76
CA ALA A 101 -6.00 -11.22 -6.84
C ALA A 101 -5.10 -10.98 -8.06
N GLY A 102 -4.83 -9.73 -8.41
CA GLY A 102 -3.91 -9.35 -9.49
C GLY A 102 -2.45 -9.70 -9.21
N ALA A 103 -2.03 -9.70 -7.94
CA ALA A 103 -0.70 -10.16 -7.54
C ALA A 103 -0.48 -11.63 -7.95
N LYS A 104 -1.52 -12.47 -7.87
CA LYS A 104 -1.44 -13.84 -8.34
C LYS A 104 -1.21 -13.91 -9.85
N ARG A 105 -1.90 -13.09 -10.64
CA ARG A 105 -1.71 -13.04 -12.11
C ARG A 105 -0.27 -12.66 -12.49
N HIS A 106 0.31 -11.69 -11.77
CA HIS A 106 1.72 -11.33 -11.96
C HIS A 106 2.67 -12.47 -11.58
N ALA A 107 2.41 -13.17 -10.47
CA ALA A 107 3.20 -14.34 -10.08
C ALA A 107 3.10 -15.48 -11.11
N ASP A 108 1.92 -15.74 -11.65
CA ASP A 108 1.70 -16.79 -12.66
C ASP A 108 2.40 -16.45 -13.99
N SER A 109 2.53 -15.15 -14.32
CA SER A 109 3.25 -14.69 -15.53
C SER A 109 4.77 -14.82 -15.42
N GLU A 110 5.32 -14.77 -14.20
CA GLU A 110 6.74 -14.97 -13.95
C GLU A 110 7.04 -16.46 -13.75
N ARG A 111 7.41 -17.20 -14.83
CA ARG A 111 7.85 -18.62 -14.86
C ARG A 111 7.15 -19.56 -13.83
N LYS A 112 6.32 -20.49 -14.34
CA LYS A 112 5.61 -21.55 -13.58
C LYS A 112 6.33 -21.98 -12.28
N GLY A 113 5.77 -21.62 -11.13
CA GLY A 113 6.16 -22.17 -9.81
C GLY A 113 6.50 -21.17 -8.70
N ARG A 114 6.49 -19.86 -8.95
CA ARG A 114 6.81 -18.87 -7.90
C ARG A 114 5.58 -18.53 -7.02
N ARG A 115 5.80 -18.49 -5.70
CA ARG A 115 4.78 -18.06 -4.74
C ARG A 115 4.48 -16.56 -4.94
N VAL A 116 3.24 -16.15 -4.65
CA VAL A 116 2.88 -14.72 -4.61
C VAL A 116 3.70 -14.02 -3.52
N ALA A 117 4.27 -12.88 -3.88
CA ALA A 117 5.30 -12.16 -3.12
C ALA A 117 4.98 -10.65 -3.14
N PRO A 118 5.54 -9.84 -2.21
CA PRO A 118 5.31 -8.41 -2.13
C PRO A 118 5.47 -7.65 -3.46
N ARG A 119 6.50 -7.97 -4.26
CA ARG A 119 6.70 -7.37 -5.59
C ARG A 119 5.50 -7.54 -6.52
N HIS A 120 4.84 -8.70 -6.49
CA HIS A 120 3.69 -8.97 -7.34
C HIS A 120 2.46 -8.14 -6.90
N LEU A 121 2.34 -7.90 -5.59
CA LEU A 121 1.32 -7.00 -5.07
C LEU A 121 1.59 -5.56 -5.49
N LEU A 122 2.84 -5.09 -5.41
CA LEU A 122 3.21 -3.77 -5.92
C LEU A 122 2.86 -3.63 -7.40
N LEU A 123 3.26 -4.58 -8.26
CA LEU A 123 2.94 -4.57 -9.69
C LEU A 123 1.44 -4.43 -9.96
N SER A 124 0.61 -5.10 -9.14
CA SER A 124 -0.84 -5.02 -9.22
C SER A 124 -1.36 -3.64 -8.79
N LEU A 125 -0.87 -3.09 -7.66
CA LEU A 125 -1.24 -1.77 -7.17
C LEU A 125 -0.85 -0.65 -8.14
N LEU A 126 0.28 -0.78 -8.85
CA LEU A 126 0.72 0.17 -9.89
C LEU A 126 -0.24 0.24 -11.11
N THR A 127 -1.25 -0.62 -11.19
CA THR A 127 -2.30 -0.56 -12.22
C THR A 127 -3.54 0.24 -11.78
N ALA A 128 -3.62 0.60 -10.50
CA ALA A 128 -4.71 1.41 -9.97
C ALA A 128 -4.74 2.79 -10.64
N ARG A 129 -5.94 3.36 -10.76
CA ARG A 129 -6.18 4.69 -11.34
C ARG A 129 -7.16 5.45 -10.47
N HIS A 130 -7.02 6.77 -10.46
CA HIS A 130 -7.97 7.65 -9.80
C HIS A 130 -9.42 7.36 -10.27
N PRO A 131 -10.41 7.30 -9.36
CA PRO A 131 -10.27 7.39 -7.90
C PRO A 131 -9.85 6.04 -7.27
N ASP A 132 -8.63 5.98 -6.73
CA ASP A 132 -8.14 4.85 -5.91
C ASP A 132 -7.09 5.36 -4.91
N PRO A 133 -7.21 5.07 -3.61
CA PRO A 133 -6.31 5.61 -2.59
C PRO A 133 -4.83 5.31 -2.81
N ALA A 134 -4.47 4.14 -3.36
CA ALA A 134 -3.06 3.86 -3.68
C ALA A 134 -2.57 4.67 -4.87
N ALA A 135 -3.42 4.87 -5.89
CA ALA A 135 -3.07 5.71 -7.04
C ALA A 135 -2.89 7.17 -6.62
N ASP A 136 -3.80 7.68 -5.79
CA ASP A 136 -3.75 9.05 -5.26
C ASP A 136 -2.52 9.24 -4.34
N LEU A 137 -2.20 8.25 -3.49
CA LEU A 137 -1.00 8.26 -2.66
C LEU A 137 0.30 8.24 -3.50
N LEU A 138 0.38 7.41 -4.54
CA LEU A 138 1.53 7.40 -5.45
C LEU A 138 1.71 8.77 -6.12
N ALA A 139 0.62 9.39 -6.58
CA ALA A 139 0.65 10.72 -7.18
C ALA A 139 1.13 11.79 -6.18
N ALA A 140 0.61 11.78 -4.94
CA ALA A 140 1.03 12.70 -3.88
C ALA A 140 2.50 12.56 -3.49
N LEU A 141 3.05 11.35 -3.59
CA LEU A 141 4.48 11.06 -3.37
C LEU A 141 5.35 11.37 -4.60
N GLY A 142 4.77 11.84 -5.71
CA GLY A 142 5.49 12.09 -6.97
C GLY A 142 5.96 10.81 -7.67
N LEU A 143 5.40 9.66 -7.33
CA LEU A 143 5.81 8.35 -7.83
C LEU A 143 5.02 7.96 -9.08
N GLN A 144 5.72 7.91 -10.22
CA GLN A 144 5.13 7.48 -11.49
C GLN A 144 5.18 5.96 -11.64
N ALA A 145 4.02 5.35 -11.91
CA ALA A 145 3.90 3.89 -11.98
C ALA A 145 4.86 3.20 -12.98
N PRO A 146 5.11 3.75 -14.19
CA PRO A 146 6.12 3.20 -15.10
C PRO A 146 7.53 3.19 -14.49
N ALA A 147 7.96 4.31 -13.89
CA ALA A 147 9.29 4.44 -13.29
C ALA A 147 9.49 3.54 -12.06
N VAL A 148 8.44 3.33 -11.25
CA VAL A 148 8.50 2.37 -10.13
C VAL A 148 8.61 0.94 -10.66
N ARG A 149 7.88 0.61 -11.73
CA ARG A 149 7.95 -0.72 -12.36
C ARG A 149 9.34 -1.01 -12.93
N GLU A 150 9.95 -0.04 -13.61
CA GLU A 150 11.32 -0.16 -14.14
C GLU A 150 12.33 -0.42 -13.01
N ARG A 151 12.24 0.34 -11.92
CA ARG A 151 13.06 0.12 -10.71
C ARG A 151 12.85 -1.25 -10.08
N LEU A 152 11.63 -1.79 -10.12
CA LEU A 152 11.33 -3.12 -9.57
C LEU A 152 11.89 -4.26 -10.42
N VAL A 153 11.99 -4.07 -11.73
CA VAL A 153 12.56 -5.06 -12.67
C VAL A 153 14.10 -5.01 -12.68
N ALA A 154 14.68 -3.84 -12.39
CA ALA A 154 16.13 -3.66 -12.36
C ALA A 154 16.82 -4.17 -11.07
N GLN A 155 16.04 -4.71 -10.10
CA GLN A 155 16.53 -5.23 -8.83
C GLN A 155 16.90 -6.71 -8.86
#